data_AF-A0A2S2QYJ1-F1
#
_entry.id   AF-A0A2S2QYJ1-F1
#
_cell.length_a   1.000
_cell.length_b   1.000
_cell.length_c   1.000
_cell.angle_alpha   90.00
_cell.angle_beta   90.00
_cell.angle_gamma   90.00
#
_symmetry.space_group_name_H-M   'P 1'
#
loop_
_entity.id
_entity.type
_entity.pdbx_description
1 polymer ?
#
loop_
_entity_poly.entity_id
_entity_poly.type
_entity_poly.pdbx_seq_one_letter_code
_entity_poly.pdbx_strand_id
1 'polypeptide(L)'
;MAPIRKYCPELRRFAISLHFRSVSAYNFVKKEFNTILPHPRTLGKWYSNTNAEPGFTIEAFNTLALKCKNTLNPVYSALVVDEMGIRQHVEWDGTNYHGYVNVGDSICNESMEKAKESLVFLVVAINEAWKIPIGYFLINHINSSQKAELVNRYIDLLSKTGVTIVSLTFDGCTTNMNMVKILGCVSDVDKLNTSFKVDGVAKTISIIPDPAHMVKLIRNAFGEKRQFIDINGGIIDFEYINKLLSLQEDEGCHLANKLKKHHGFYSRQKMKVKLATQLLSRSVSE
;
A
#
# COMPACT_ATOMS: atom_id res chain seq x y z
N MET A 1 42.75 21.50 -12.55
CA MET A 1 41.50 21.09 -11.86
C MET A 1 40.41 22.07 -12.25
N ALA A 2 39.36 21.63 -12.95
CA ALA A 2 38.22 22.49 -13.23
C ALA A 2 37.51 22.85 -11.90
N PRO A 3 37.09 24.10 -11.69
CA PRO A 3 36.44 24.50 -10.44
C PRO A 3 35.15 23.70 -10.23
N ILE A 4 34.94 23.22 -9.00
CA ILE A 4 33.68 22.56 -8.60
C ILE A 4 32.58 23.60 -8.70
N ARG A 5 31.78 23.53 -9.76
CA ARG A 5 30.62 24.41 -9.95
C ARG A 5 29.61 24.14 -8.85
N LYS A 6 29.44 25.09 -7.93
CA LYS A 6 28.37 25.05 -6.92
C LYS A 6 27.04 25.36 -7.61
N TYR A 7 26.08 24.46 -7.48
CA TYR A 7 24.71 24.65 -7.97
C TYR A 7 23.89 25.30 -6.86
N CYS A 8 23.08 26.31 -7.19
CA CYS A 8 22.17 26.91 -6.22
C CYS A 8 21.07 25.90 -5.80
N PRO A 9 20.46 26.06 -4.62
CA PRO A 9 19.41 25.17 -4.12
C PRO A 9 18.23 25.02 -5.09
N GLU A 10 17.85 26.10 -5.76
CA GLU A 10 16.73 26.14 -6.71
C GLU A 10 17.04 25.28 -7.93
N LEU A 11 18.23 25.42 -8.49
CA LEU A 11 18.69 24.63 -9.63
C LEU A 11 18.87 23.16 -9.26
N ARG A 12 19.38 22.88 -8.06
CA ARG A 12 19.45 21.50 -7.53
C ARG A 12 18.06 20.88 -7.43
N ARG A 13 17.08 21.60 -6.86
CA ARG A 13 15.69 21.14 -6.74
C ARG A 13 15.06 20.92 -8.11
N PHE A 14 15.27 21.84 -9.05
CA PHE A 14 14.78 21.72 -10.42
C PHE A 14 15.37 20.49 -11.13
N ALA A 15 16.69 20.34 -11.09
CA ALA A 15 17.41 19.24 -11.74
C ALA A 15 16.97 17.86 -11.20
N ILE A 16 16.87 17.72 -9.88
CA ILE A 16 16.38 16.50 -9.22
C ILE A 16 14.92 16.22 -9.62
N SER A 17 14.06 17.23 -9.59
CA SER A 17 12.65 17.09 -9.93
C SER A 17 12.44 16.70 -11.39
N LEU A 18 13.20 17.33 -12.31
CA LEU A 18 13.13 17.04 -13.74
C LEU A 18 13.63 15.63 -14.02
N HIS A 19 14.77 15.23 -13.46
CA HIS A 19 15.31 13.89 -13.61
C HIS A 19 14.37 12.81 -13.05
N PHE A 20 13.76 13.05 -11.88
CA PHE A 20 12.79 12.16 -11.28
C PHE A 20 11.53 11.99 -12.15
N ARG A 21 11.03 13.07 -12.75
CA ARG A 21 9.84 13.04 -13.62
C ARG A 21 10.12 12.41 -14.98
N SER A 22 11.27 12.72 -15.59
CA SER A 22 11.67 12.17 -16.89
C SER A 22 13.17 12.32 -17.13
N VAL A 23 13.87 11.20 -17.13
CA VAL A 23 15.30 11.12 -17.49
C VAL A 23 15.52 11.58 -18.94
N SER A 24 14.58 11.28 -19.84
CA SER A 24 14.65 11.72 -21.24
C SER A 24 14.56 13.24 -21.37
N ALA A 25 13.60 13.86 -20.69
CA ALA A 25 13.47 15.32 -20.68
C ALA A 25 14.70 15.98 -20.03
N TYR A 26 15.22 15.40 -18.96
CA TYR A 26 16.46 15.86 -18.33
C TYR A 26 17.64 15.84 -19.31
N ASN A 27 17.83 14.72 -20.02
CA ASN A 27 18.91 14.56 -20.99
C ASN A 27 18.74 15.50 -22.20
N PHE A 28 17.52 15.70 -22.68
CA PHE A 28 17.20 16.67 -23.72
C PHE A 28 17.58 18.09 -23.29
N VAL A 29 17.06 18.58 -22.16
CA VAL A 29 17.37 19.93 -21.63
C VAL A 29 18.87 20.08 -21.38
N LYS A 30 19.53 19.05 -20.85
CA LYS A 30 20.99 19.08 -20.65
C LYS A 30 21.75 19.21 -21.97
N LYS A 31 21.32 18.52 -23.03
CA LYS A 31 21.93 18.58 -24.37
C LYS A 31 21.71 19.95 -25.02
N GLU A 32 20.47 20.45 -25.00
CA GLU A 32 20.10 21.72 -25.64
C GLU A 32 20.78 22.93 -24.97
N PHE A 33 20.85 22.94 -23.63
CA PHE A 33 21.42 24.07 -22.88
C PHE A 33 22.88 23.86 -22.42
N ASN A 34 23.50 22.76 -22.87
CA ASN A 34 24.90 22.26 -22.79
C ASN A 34 25.76 22.53 -21.53
N THR A 35 25.23 23.17 -20.48
CA THR A 35 26.00 23.59 -19.30
C THR A 35 25.15 23.87 -18.05
N ILE A 36 23.82 23.99 -18.13
CA ILE A 36 23.01 24.43 -16.99
C ILE A 36 22.73 23.30 -15.99
N LEU A 37 22.47 22.08 -16.51
CA LEU A 37 22.11 20.94 -15.67
C LEU A 37 23.33 20.09 -15.29
N PRO A 38 23.38 19.59 -14.04
CA PRO A 38 24.48 18.77 -13.57
C PRO A 38 24.61 17.45 -14.34
N HIS A 39 25.76 16.78 -14.19
CA HIS A 39 25.89 15.42 -14.69
C HIS A 39 25.01 14.46 -13.85
N PRO A 40 24.38 13.42 -14.42
CA PRO A 40 23.59 12.44 -13.63
C PRO A 40 24.33 11.84 -12.44
N ARG A 41 25.65 11.62 -12.56
CA ARG A 41 26.52 11.22 -11.42
C ARG A 41 26.45 12.20 -10.24
N THR A 42 26.36 13.51 -10.49
CA THR A 42 26.19 14.54 -9.46
C THR A 42 24.81 14.44 -8.81
N LEU A 43 23.76 14.12 -9.59
CA LEU A 43 22.44 13.84 -9.04
C LEU A 43 22.48 12.62 -8.11
N GLY A 44 23.17 11.55 -8.51
CA GLY A 44 23.36 10.35 -7.68
C GLY A 44 23.96 10.68 -6.31
N LYS A 45 25.00 11.53 -6.27
CA LYS A 45 25.59 12.03 -5.02
C LYS A 45 24.63 12.89 -4.19
N TRP A 46 23.62 13.51 -4.81
CA TRP A 46 22.62 14.28 -4.08
C TRP A 46 21.52 13.40 -3.50
N TYR A 47 21.22 12.27 -4.14
CA TYR A 47 20.28 11.25 -3.64
C TYR A 47 20.90 10.40 -2.52
N SER A 48 22.21 10.17 -2.53
CA SER A 48 22.89 9.34 -1.51
C SER A 48 22.91 9.93 -0.10
N ASN A 49 22.38 11.14 0.11
CA ASN A 49 22.36 11.79 1.42
C ASN A 49 21.26 11.29 2.35
N THR A 50 20.25 10.60 1.82
CA THR A 50 19.14 10.04 2.62
C THR A 50 19.35 8.56 2.79
N ASN A 51 19.27 8.07 4.03
CA ASN A 51 19.30 6.65 4.29
C ASN A 51 17.97 6.04 3.84
N ALA A 52 18.03 5.09 2.91
CA ALA A 52 16.87 4.40 2.37
C ALA A 52 16.97 2.89 2.61
N GLU A 53 17.74 2.45 3.61
CA GLU A 53 17.84 1.04 3.98
C GLU A 53 16.50 0.47 4.48
N PRO A 54 16.30 -0.86 4.35
CA PRO A 54 15.13 -1.52 4.93
C PRO A 54 15.04 -1.26 6.45
N GLY A 55 13.83 -1.02 6.92
CA GLY A 55 13.53 -0.74 8.31
C GLY A 55 12.67 0.52 8.47
N PHE A 56 12.87 1.18 9.60
CA PHE A 56 12.20 2.42 9.96
C PHE A 56 12.91 3.61 9.32
N THR A 57 12.21 4.38 8.48
CA THR A 57 12.78 5.56 7.81
C THR A 57 12.80 6.75 8.76
N ILE A 58 13.92 6.96 9.46
CA ILE A 58 14.10 8.01 10.47
C ILE A 58 13.79 9.41 9.91
N GLU A 59 14.19 9.69 8.67
CA GLU A 59 13.93 10.94 7.97
C GLU A 59 12.44 11.21 7.81
N ALA A 60 11.62 10.18 7.61
CA ALA A 60 10.17 10.30 7.52
C ALA A 60 9.57 10.68 8.88
N PHE A 61 9.98 10.01 9.97
CA PHE A 61 9.54 10.36 11.32
C PHE A 61 9.95 11.77 11.74
N ASN A 62 11.18 12.19 11.42
CA ASN A 62 11.66 13.54 11.69
C ASN A 62 10.85 14.59 10.91
N THR A 63 10.51 14.30 9.66
CA THR A 63 9.67 15.18 8.82
C THR A 63 8.26 15.31 9.42
N LEU A 64 7.67 14.19 9.87
CA LEU A 64 6.37 14.19 10.54
C LEU A 64 6.41 14.98 11.86
N ALA A 65 7.45 14.79 12.68
CA ALA A 65 7.61 15.53 13.92
C ALA A 65 7.75 17.04 13.69
N LEU A 66 8.51 17.45 12.67
CA LEU A 66 8.64 18.85 12.28
C LEU A 66 7.31 19.42 11.77
N LYS A 67 6.56 18.64 10.99
CA LYS A 67 5.24 19.03 10.48
C LYS A 67 4.24 19.24 11.62
N CYS A 68 4.19 18.34 12.60
CA CYS A 68 3.35 18.48 13.78
C CYS A 68 3.73 19.71 14.62
N LYS A 69 5.03 20.00 14.77
CA LYS A 69 5.50 21.20 15.49
C LYS A 69 5.11 22.51 14.80
N ASN A 70 5.07 22.51 13.47
CA ASN A 70 4.78 23.70 12.67
C ASN A 70 3.29 23.88 12.36
N THR A 71 2.43 22.97 12.81
CA THR A 71 0.98 23.02 12.55
C THR A 71 0.25 23.22 13.87
N LEU A 72 -0.65 24.21 13.92
CA LEU A 72 -1.47 24.48 15.11
C LEU A 72 -2.56 23.40 15.31
N ASN A 73 -3.01 22.80 14.21
CA ASN A 73 -4.05 21.79 14.21
C ASN A 73 -3.45 20.39 14.42
N PRO A 74 -4.16 19.49 15.13
CA PRO A 74 -3.75 18.10 15.25
C PRO A 74 -3.72 17.43 13.88
N VAL A 75 -2.67 16.65 13.63
CA VAL A 75 -2.51 15.88 12.40
C VAL A 75 -3.12 14.50 12.60
N TYR A 76 -4.19 14.20 11.87
CA TYR A 76 -4.84 12.89 11.89
C TYR A 76 -4.38 12.08 10.69
N SER A 77 -4.01 10.83 10.91
CA SER A 77 -3.52 9.97 9.83
C SER A 77 -3.98 8.52 9.97
N ALA A 78 -4.02 7.83 8.83
CA ALA A 78 -4.22 6.40 8.74
C ALA A 78 -2.88 5.72 8.43
N LEU A 79 -2.61 4.61 9.11
CA LEU A 79 -1.50 3.71 8.79
C LEU A 79 -1.98 2.69 7.75
N VAL A 80 -1.25 2.56 6.65
CA VAL A 80 -1.55 1.62 5.56
C VAL A 80 -0.39 0.65 5.44
N VAL A 81 -0.70 -0.64 5.38
CA VAL A 81 0.27 -1.73 5.26
C VAL A 81 -0.09 -2.57 4.06
N ASP A 82 0.88 -2.81 3.17
CA ASP A 82 0.69 -3.67 2.01
C ASP A 82 2.00 -4.42 1.67
N GLU A 83 1.84 -5.53 0.97
CA GLU A 83 2.93 -6.42 0.58
C GLU A 83 3.08 -6.44 -0.93
N MET A 84 4.31 -6.28 -1.40
CA MET A 84 4.62 -6.29 -2.83
C MET A 84 5.61 -7.39 -3.15
N GLY A 85 5.26 -8.28 -4.07
CA GLY A 85 6.20 -9.25 -4.62
C GLY A 85 7.35 -8.56 -5.35
N ILE A 86 8.58 -8.93 -5.01
CA ILE A 86 9.81 -8.42 -5.62
C ILE A 86 10.58 -9.54 -6.32
N ARG A 87 11.40 -9.17 -7.30
CA ARG A 87 12.29 -10.14 -7.96
C ARG A 87 13.37 -10.56 -7.00
N GLN A 88 13.47 -11.86 -6.74
CA GLN A 88 14.58 -12.44 -5.97
C GLN A 88 15.90 -12.20 -6.71
N HIS A 89 16.71 -11.29 -6.18
CA HIS A 89 18.01 -10.95 -6.73
C HIS A 89 18.90 -10.43 -5.60
N VAL A 90 20.17 -10.80 -5.64
CA VAL A 90 21.17 -10.30 -4.70
C VAL A 90 22.18 -9.49 -5.49
N GLU A 91 22.42 -8.26 -5.05
CA GLU A 91 23.32 -7.31 -5.71
C GLU A 91 24.37 -6.81 -4.71
N TRP A 92 25.60 -6.62 -5.17
CA TRP A 92 26.70 -6.07 -4.39
C TRP A 92 26.94 -4.61 -4.82
N ASP A 93 26.84 -3.66 -3.89
CA ASP A 93 27.00 -2.24 -4.17
C ASP A 93 28.46 -1.74 -4.04
N GLY A 94 29.39 -2.63 -3.72
CA GLY A 94 30.78 -2.29 -3.38
C GLY A 94 31.10 -2.35 -1.89
N THR A 95 30.08 -2.33 -1.03
CA THR A 95 30.19 -2.28 0.44
C THR A 95 29.36 -3.36 1.12
N ASN A 96 28.11 -3.55 0.70
CA ASN A 96 27.15 -4.47 1.29
C ASN A 96 26.42 -5.29 0.21
N TYR A 97 25.93 -6.47 0.59
CA TYR A 97 25.03 -7.26 -0.24
C TYR A 97 23.58 -6.89 0.05
N HIS A 98 22.83 -6.61 -1.02
CA HIS A 98 21.42 -6.22 -0.98
C HIS A 98 20.55 -7.34 -1.54
N GLY A 99 19.31 -7.47 -1.05
CA GLY A 99 18.32 -8.42 -1.56
C GLY A 99 18.05 -9.65 -0.68
N TYR A 100 18.68 -9.70 0.49
CA TYR A 100 18.33 -10.67 1.54
C TYR A 100 17.15 -10.20 2.38
N VAL A 101 16.56 -11.14 3.12
CA VAL A 101 15.55 -10.86 4.14
C VAL A 101 16.13 -9.92 5.19
N ASN A 102 15.39 -8.85 5.50
CA ASN A 102 15.72 -7.88 6.53
C ASN A 102 14.42 -7.48 7.24
N VAL A 103 14.19 -8.07 8.41
CA VAL A 103 13.03 -7.81 9.28
C VAL A 103 13.48 -7.15 10.59
N GLY A 104 14.50 -6.29 10.54
CA GLY A 104 15.04 -5.59 11.70
C GLY A 104 15.75 -6.50 12.73
N ASP A 105 16.65 -5.91 13.51
CA ASP A 105 17.59 -6.63 14.40
C ASP A 105 16.91 -7.46 15.52
N SER A 106 15.62 -7.25 15.80
CA SER A 106 14.90 -7.96 16.85
C SER A 106 14.17 -9.21 16.37
N ILE A 107 14.10 -9.45 15.06
CA ILE A 107 13.41 -10.60 14.47
C ILE A 107 14.48 -11.45 13.78
N CYS A 108 15.19 -12.23 14.59
CA CYS A 108 16.30 -13.08 14.18
C CYS A 108 15.90 -13.97 12.99
N ASN A 109 16.47 -13.69 11.82
CA ASN A 109 16.73 -14.68 10.81
C ASN A 109 18.18 -14.47 10.36
N GLU A 110 19.11 -15.23 10.96
CA GLU A 110 20.49 -15.38 10.48
C GLU A 110 20.54 -16.12 9.11
N SER A 111 19.41 -16.25 8.41
CA SER A 111 19.33 -16.95 7.15
C SER A 111 19.67 -15.97 6.01
N MET A 112 20.64 -16.34 5.17
CA MET A 112 20.92 -15.66 3.90
C MET A 112 19.84 -15.98 2.85
N GLU A 113 18.58 -15.87 3.25
CA GLU A 113 17.43 -16.09 2.39
C GLU A 113 17.17 -14.88 1.52
N LYS A 114 16.87 -15.13 0.25
CA LYS A 114 16.52 -14.09 -0.70
C LYS A 114 15.11 -13.59 -0.40
N ALA A 115 14.95 -12.28 -0.32
CA ALA A 115 13.64 -11.67 -0.14
C ALA A 115 12.77 -11.91 -1.38
N LYS A 116 11.51 -12.27 -1.14
CA LYS A 116 10.49 -12.50 -2.18
C LYS A 116 9.47 -11.37 -2.23
N GLU A 117 9.29 -10.69 -1.12
CA GLU A 117 8.27 -9.68 -0.92
C GLU A 117 8.88 -8.49 -0.17
N SER A 118 8.27 -7.32 -0.33
CA SER A 118 8.54 -6.12 0.45
C SER A 118 7.27 -5.71 1.18
N LEU A 119 7.35 -5.67 2.50
CA LEU A 119 6.29 -5.17 3.37
C LEU A 119 6.47 -3.68 3.58
N VAL A 120 5.54 -2.86 3.10
CA VAL A 120 5.66 -1.40 3.10
C VAL A 120 4.67 -0.78 4.06
N PHE A 121 5.13 0.21 4.82
CA PHE A 121 4.32 1.00 5.74
C PHE A 121 4.20 2.43 5.24
N LEU A 122 2.97 2.88 5.05
CA LEU A 122 2.64 4.21 4.54
C LEU A 122 1.73 4.94 5.52
N VAL A 123 2.02 6.21 5.79
CA VAL A 123 1.11 7.09 6.54
C VAL A 123 0.40 8.00 5.57
N VAL A 124 -0.93 8.06 5.68
CA VAL A 124 -1.79 8.89 4.85
C VAL A 124 -2.54 9.87 5.75
N ALA A 125 -2.41 11.17 5.47
CA ALA A 125 -3.17 12.17 6.21
C ALA A 125 -4.67 12.09 5.90
N ILE A 126 -5.48 12.27 6.93
CA ILE A 126 -6.94 12.30 6.83
C ILE A 126 -7.42 13.73 6.65
N ASN A 127 -6.85 14.67 7.42
CA ASN A 127 -7.22 16.08 7.39
C ASN A 127 -6.34 16.94 6.46
N GLU A 128 -5.37 16.34 5.78
CA GLU A 128 -4.49 17.00 4.82
C GLU A 128 -4.24 16.13 3.59
N ALA A 129 -3.72 16.71 2.50
CA ALA A 129 -3.49 16.02 1.24
C ALA A 129 -2.02 15.58 1.08
N TRP A 130 -1.57 14.64 1.93
CA TRP A 130 -0.25 14.03 1.77
C TRP A 130 -0.22 12.57 2.21
N LYS A 131 0.80 11.87 1.72
CA LYS A 131 1.15 10.51 2.11
C LYS A 131 2.67 10.37 2.12
N ILE A 132 3.22 9.61 3.07
CA ILE A 132 4.66 9.41 3.20
C ILE A 132 4.96 7.95 3.57
N PRO A 133 5.86 7.26 2.85
CA PRO A 133 6.36 5.97 3.28
C PRO A 133 7.23 6.18 4.51
N ILE A 134 6.94 5.43 5.58
CA ILE A 134 7.66 5.54 6.85
C ILE A 134 8.63 4.38 7.08
N GLY A 135 8.63 3.40 6.18
CA GLY A 135 9.56 2.30 6.20
C GLY A 135 9.09 1.13 5.36
N TYR A 136 10.00 0.20 5.15
CA TYR A 136 9.73 -1.06 4.45
C TYR A 136 10.65 -2.16 4.95
N PHE A 137 10.22 -3.41 4.87
CA PHE A 137 11.02 -4.57 5.22
C PHE A 137 11.09 -5.53 4.03
N LEU A 138 12.23 -6.22 3.89
CA LEU A 138 12.42 -7.25 2.88
C LEU A 138 12.15 -8.60 3.54
N ILE A 139 11.18 -9.35 3.02
CA ILE A 139 10.70 -10.57 3.68
C ILE A 139 10.66 -11.77 2.72
N ASN A 140 10.77 -12.96 3.30
CA ASN A 140 10.48 -14.24 2.65
C ASN A 140 9.41 -14.93 3.48
N HIS A 141 8.17 -14.46 3.33
CA HIS A 141 7.06 -14.74 4.24
C HIS A 141 7.27 -14.14 5.65
N ILE A 142 6.20 -13.61 6.22
CA ILE A 142 6.19 -13.09 7.59
C ILE A 142 4.94 -13.62 8.29
N ASN A 143 5.09 -14.02 9.55
CA ASN A 143 3.96 -14.54 10.31
C ASN A 143 3.08 -13.42 10.87
N SER A 144 1.84 -13.75 11.23
CA SER A 144 0.86 -12.78 11.74
C SER A 144 1.32 -12.07 13.02
N SER A 145 2.09 -12.76 13.87
CA SER A 145 2.59 -12.21 15.14
C SER A 145 3.68 -11.17 14.92
N GLN A 146 4.63 -11.44 14.02
CA GLN A 146 5.68 -10.50 13.60
C GLN A 146 5.07 -9.27 12.95
N LYS A 147 4.04 -9.43 12.09
CA LYS A 147 3.31 -8.27 11.54
C LYS A 147 2.66 -7.43 12.64
N ALA A 148 2.01 -8.07 13.61
CA ALA A 148 1.38 -7.36 14.72
C ALA A 148 2.41 -6.59 15.56
N GLU A 149 3.58 -7.18 15.81
CA GLU A 149 4.69 -6.51 16.49
C GLU A 149 5.20 -5.29 15.70
N LEU A 150 5.42 -5.42 14.40
CA LEU A 150 5.84 -4.31 13.54
C LEU A 150 4.80 -3.18 13.55
N VAL A 151 3.52 -3.51 13.43
CA VAL A 151 2.41 -2.54 13.50
C VAL A 151 2.44 -1.79 14.83
N ASN A 152 2.56 -2.50 15.96
CA ASN A 152 2.66 -1.87 17.28
C ASN A 152 3.88 -0.95 17.40
N ARG A 153 5.04 -1.36 16.89
CA ARG A 153 6.26 -0.52 16.88
C ARG A 153 6.10 0.74 16.03
N TYR A 154 5.48 0.64 14.86
CA TYR A 154 5.19 1.82 14.04
C TYR A 154 4.23 2.77 14.73
N ILE A 155 3.17 2.26 15.36
CA ILE A 155 2.20 3.07 16.08
C ILE A 155 2.88 3.78 17.26
N ASP A 156 3.72 3.10 18.03
CA ASP A 156 4.51 3.71 19.11
C ASP A 156 5.44 4.81 18.58
N LEU A 157 6.22 4.55 17.52
CA LEU A 157 7.09 5.55 16.91
C LEU A 157 6.31 6.76 16.36
N LEU A 158 5.16 6.54 15.73
CA LEU A 158 4.31 7.60 15.21
C LEU A 158 3.72 8.46 16.33
N SER A 159 3.34 7.84 17.46
CA SER A 159 2.83 8.58 18.62
C SER A 159 3.83 9.61 19.15
N LYS A 160 5.13 9.27 19.11
CA LYS A 160 6.24 10.15 19.53
C LYS A 160 6.45 11.35 18.59
N THR A 161 5.97 11.27 17.35
CA THR A 161 6.04 12.40 16.39
C THR A 161 4.95 13.45 16.60
N GLY A 162 3.92 13.15 17.39
CA GLY A 162 2.73 13.99 17.57
C GLY A 162 1.62 13.75 16.55
N VAL A 163 1.81 12.85 15.58
CA VAL A 163 0.76 12.41 14.67
C VAL A 163 -0.23 11.53 15.43
N THR A 164 -1.54 11.77 15.24
CA THR A 164 -2.58 10.91 15.78
C THR A 164 -3.00 9.87 14.74
N ILE A 165 -2.69 8.60 15.00
CA ILE A 165 -3.15 7.48 14.16
C ILE A 165 -4.58 7.10 14.55
N VAL A 166 -5.47 7.11 13.56
CA VAL A 166 -6.91 6.85 13.75
C VAL A 166 -7.29 5.46 13.26
N SER A 167 -6.65 4.99 12.19
CA SER A 167 -6.98 3.71 11.60
C SER A 167 -5.78 2.96 11.03
N LEU A 168 -5.93 1.64 10.94
CA LEU A 168 -5.04 0.72 10.25
C LEU A 168 -5.76 0.13 9.02
N THR A 169 -5.15 0.24 7.85
CA THR A 169 -5.64 -0.31 6.59
C THR A 169 -4.68 -1.34 6.03
N PHE A 170 -5.23 -2.46 5.58
CA PHE A 170 -4.49 -3.60 5.04
C PHE A 170 -5.39 -4.40 4.07
N ASP A 171 -4.79 -5.33 3.31
CA ASP A 171 -5.52 -6.16 2.35
C ASP A 171 -6.30 -7.33 2.98
N GLY A 172 -7.10 -8.06 2.22
CA GLY A 172 -7.93 -9.14 2.76
C GLY A 172 -7.22 -10.47 3.04
N CYS A 173 -5.88 -10.50 3.13
CA CYS A 173 -5.15 -11.74 3.26
C CYS A 173 -5.38 -12.42 4.63
N THR A 174 -5.38 -13.76 4.66
CA THR A 174 -5.58 -14.56 5.89
C THR A 174 -4.58 -14.22 6.98
N THR A 175 -3.31 -13.98 6.62
CA THR A 175 -2.26 -13.55 7.53
C THR A 175 -2.59 -12.21 8.19
N ASN A 176 -3.13 -11.25 7.42
CA ASN A 176 -3.51 -9.94 7.95
C ASN A 176 -4.77 -10.02 8.82
N MET A 177 -5.74 -10.84 8.46
CA MET A 177 -6.90 -11.10 9.32
C MET A 177 -6.50 -11.74 10.66
N ASN A 178 -5.51 -12.63 10.66
CA ASN A 178 -4.97 -13.21 11.89
C ASN A 178 -4.16 -12.19 12.71
N MET A 179 -3.38 -11.31 12.06
CA MET A 179 -2.70 -10.20 12.73
C MET A 179 -3.70 -9.32 13.49
N VAL A 180 -4.84 -9.01 12.88
CA VAL A 180 -5.90 -8.22 13.50
C VAL A 180 -6.51 -8.89 14.74
N LYS A 181 -6.67 -10.21 14.71
CA LYS A 181 -7.09 -10.98 15.89
C LYS A 181 -6.06 -10.90 17.01
N ILE A 182 -4.76 -10.98 16.68
CA ILE A 182 -3.66 -10.84 17.65
C ILE A 182 -3.64 -9.44 18.27
N LEU A 183 -3.99 -8.40 17.52
CA LEU A 183 -4.12 -7.03 18.03
C LEU A 183 -5.32 -6.83 18.96
N GLY A 184 -6.22 -7.82 19.09
CA GLY A 184 -7.35 -7.79 20.02
C GLY A 184 -8.71 -7.49 19.37
N CYS A 185 -8.80 -7.49 18.05
CA CYS A 185 -10.07 -7.33 17.35
C CYS A 185 -10.78 -8.67 17.16
N VAL A 186 -12.11 -8.63 17.16
CA VAL A 186 -12.98 -9.81 17.06
C VAL A 186 -13.85 -9.66 15.83
N SER A 187 -13.84 -10.65 14.96
CA SER A 187 -14.57 -10.64 13.68
C SER A 187 -15.85 -11.49 13.71
N ASP A 188 -16.34 -11.87 14.90
CA ASP A 188 -17.60 -12.60 15.04
C ASP A 188 -18.79 -11.69 14.79
N VAL A 189 -19.79 -12.18 14.06
CA VAL A 189 -20.97 -11.40 13.63
C VAL A 189 -21.72 -10.81 14.83
N ASP A 190 -21.84 -11.57 15.92
CA ASP A 190 -22.59 -11.16 17.12
C ASP A 190 -21.79 -10.28 18.08
N LYS A 191 -20.44 -10.26 17.95
CA LYS A 191 -19.52 -9.58 18.88
C LYS A 191 -18.40 -8.87 18.13
N LEU A 192 -18.78 -8.13 17.10
CA LEU A 192 -17.84 -7.43 16.25
C LEU A 192 -17.09 -6.35 17.05
N ASN A 193 -15.78 -6.51 17.19
CA ASN A 193 -14.88 -5.47 17.70
C ASN A 193 -13.85 -5.14 16.62
N THR A 194 -13.99 -3.97 16.00
CA THR A 194 -13.13 -3.48 14.91
C THR A 194 -12.06 -2.50 15.38
N SER A 195 -11.81 -2.41 16.69
CA SER A 195 -10.81 -1.49 17.23
C SER A 195 -9.91 -2.15 18.26
N PHE A 196 -8.68 -1.64 18.38
CA PHE A 196 -7.71 -2.07 19.36
C PHE A 196 -7.01 -0.86 20.00
N LYS A 197 -6.30 -1.12 21.10
CA LYS A 197 -5.46 -0.14 21.80
C LYS A 197 -4.02 -0.61 21.77
N VAL A 198 -3.10 0.34 21.69
CA VAL A 198 -1.66 0.12 21.83
C VAL A 198 -1.21 0.80 23.11
N ASP A 199 -0.37 0.13 23.89
CA ASP A 199 0.14 0.68 25.14
C ASP A 199 0.87 2.01 24.91
N GLY A 200 0.62 2.99 25.77
CA GLY A 200 1.16 4.35 25.60
C GLY A 200 0.43 5.22 24.59
N VAL A 201 -0.53 4.69 23.83
CA VAL A 201 -1.35 5.47 22.89
C VAL A 201 -2.76 5.70 23.46
N ALA A 202 -3.11 6.97 23.67
CA ALA A 202 -4.36 7.35 24.34
C ALA A 202 -5.63 6.98 23.52
N LYS A 203 -5.53 6.94 22.19
CA LYS A 203 -6.68 6.72 21.30
C LYS A 203 -6.74 5.28 20.80
N THR A 204 -7.96 4.79 20.65
CA THR A 204 -8.25 3.52 19.97
C THR A 204 -7.99 3.67 18.47
N ILE A 205 -7.50 2.60 17.87
CA ILE A 205 -7.21 2.54 16.43
C ILE A 205 -8.25 1.61 15.80
N SER A 206 -8.93 2.12 14.79
CA SER A 206 -9.96 1.38 14.05
C SER A 206 -9.34 0.61 12.89
N ILE A 207 -9.89 -0.55 12.58
CA ILE A 207 -9.42 -1.38 11.48
C ILE A 207 -10.33 -1.21 10.27
N ILE A 208 -9.71 -0.92 9.13
CA ILE A 208 -10.40 -0.71 7.86
C ILE A 208 -9.72 -1.57 6.80
N PRO A 209 -10.25 -2.79 6.52
CA PRO A 209 -9.78 -3.58 5.38
C PRO A 209 -9.94 -2.80 4.08
N ASP A 210 -9.03 -2.98 3.12
CA ASP A 210 -9.11 -2.30 1.81
C ASP A 210 -10.46 -2.59 1.12
N PRO A 211 -11.33 -1.58 0.95
CA PRO A 211 -12.63 -1.76 0.32
C PRO A 211 -12.54 -2.33 -1.10
N ALA A 212 -11.52 -1.93 -1.87
CA ALA A 212 -11.33 -2.42 -3.23
C ALA A 212 -10.97 -3.91 -3.23
N HIS A 213 -10.18 -4.36 -2.25
CA HIS A 213 -9.91 -5.77 -2.03
C HIS A 213 -11.17 -6.53 -1.58
N MET A 214 -11.91 -5.99 -0.61
CA MET A 214 -13.13 -6.63 -0.08
C MET A 214 -14.18 -6.89 -1.18
N VAL A 215 -14.44 -5.91 -2.05
CA VAL A 215 -15.39 -6.07 -3.16
C VAL A 215 -14.94 -7.16 -4.14
N LYS A 216 -13.63 -7.29 -4.40
CA LYS A 216 -13.10 -8.40 -5.21
C LYS A 216 -13.34 -9.75 -4.52
N LEU A 217 -13.14 -9.85 -3.21
CA LEU A 217 -13.40 -11.08 -2.46
C LEU A 217 -14.87 -11.47 -2.50
N ILE A 218 -15.78 -10.53 -2.28
CA ILE A 218 -17.23 -10.78 -2.39
C ILE A 218 -17.58 -11.29 -3.78
N ARG A 219 -17.12 -10.62 -4.85
CA ARG A 219 -17.36 -11.08 -6.22
C ARG A 219 -16.77 -12.47 -6.46
N ASN A 220 -15.52 -12.70 -6.05
CA ASN A 220 -14.84 -13.97 -6.25
C ASN A 220 -15.58 -15.11 -5.54
N ALA A 221 -15.98 -14.90 -4.28
CA ALA A 221 -16.78 -15.84 -3.51
C ALA A 221 -18.13 -16.09 -4.18
N PHE A 222 -18.78 -15.04 -4.70
CA PHE A 222 -20.09 -15.18 -5.34
C PHE A 222 -20.02 -16.06 -6.59
N GLY A 223 -19.05 -15.84 -7.49
CA GLY A 223 -18.93 -16.68 -8.68
C GLY A 223 -18.31 -18.07 -8.43
N GLU A 224 -17.50 -18.25 -7.38
CA GLU A 224 -16.91 -19.56 -7.06
C GLU A 224 -17.86 -20.45 -6.25
N LYS A 225 -18.53 -19.90 -5.24
CA LYS A 225 -19.52 -20.62 -4.40
C LYS A 225 -20.88 -20.72 -5.08
N ARG A 226 -21.15 -19.86 -6.06
CA ARG A 226 -22.38 -19.71 -6.85
C ARG A 226 -23.61 -19.30 -6.06
N GLN A 227 -23.87 -19.93 -4.92
CA GLN A 227 -25.05 -19.70 -4.12
C GLN A 227 -24.66 -19.15 -2.74
N PHE A 228 -25.35 -18.07 -2.34
CA PHE A 228 -25.37 -17.59 -0.97
C PHE A 228 -26.78 -17.73 -0.40
N ILE A 229 -26.87 -17.78 0.92
CA ILE A 229 -28.13 -17.81 1.67
C ILE A 229 -28.23 -16.50 2.43
N ASP A 230 -29.34 -15.78 2.26
CA ASP A 230 -29.60 -14.56 3.01
C ASP A 230 -30.14 -14.85 4.43
N ILE A 231 -30.38 -13.80 5.21
CA ILE A 231 -30.89 -13.92 6.59
C ILE A 231 -32.30 -14.54 6.68
N ASN A 232 -33.06 -14.50 5.59
CA ASN A 232 -34.41 -15.05 5.49
C ASN A 232 -34.43 -16.46 4.89
N GLY A 233 -33.26 -17.05 4.60
CA GLY A 233 -33.15 -18.35 3.92
C GLY A 233 -33.31 -18.28 2.39
N GLY A 234 -33.39 -17.09 1.81
CA GLY A 234 -33.45 -16.87 0.36
C GLY A 234 -32.13 -17.21 -0.32
N ILE A 235 -32.21 -17.80 -1.52
CA ILE A 235 -31.03 -18.19 -2.31
C ILE A 235 -30.65 -17.04 -3.25
N ILE A 236 -29.42 -16.54 -3.09
CA ILE A 236 -28.78 -15.60 -4.01
C ILE A 236 -27.89 -16.42 -4.96
N ASP A 237 -28.33 -16.60 -6.20
CA ASP A 237 -27.66 -17.46 -7.17
C ASP A 237 -26.93 -16.65 -8.26
N PHE A 238 -25.66 -16.96 -8.48
CA PHE A 238 -24.85 -16.40 -9.56
C PHE A 238 -25.41 -16.76 -10.95
N GLU A 239 -26.22 -17.81 -11.05
CA GLU A 239 -26.89 -18.20 -12.29
C GLU A 239 -27.77 -17.08 -12.86
N TYR A 240 -28.33 -16.21 -12.03
CA TYR A 240 -29.09 -15.04 -12.51
C TYR A 240 -28.20 -14.05 -13.27
N ILE A 241 -26.92 -13.94 -12.93
CA ILE A 241 -25.95 -13.15 -13.70
C ILE A 241 -25.71 -13.78 -15.08
N ASN A 242 -25.61 -15.11 -15.15
CA ASN A 242 -25.45 -15.82 -16.43
C ASN A 242 -26.69 -15.66 -17.31
N LYS A 243 -27.89 -15.80 -16.73
CA LYS A 243 -29.15 -15.62 -17.45
C LYS A 243 -29.31 -14.20 -17.98
N LEU A 244 -28.97 -13.19 -17.18
CA LEU A 244 -28.98 -11.79 -17.62
C LEU A 244 -27.98 -11.55 -18.76
N LEU A 245 -26.80 -12.16 -18.69
CA LEU A 245 -25.82 -12.09 -19.78
C LEU A 245 -26.36 -12.72 -21.08
N SER A 246 -26.93 -13.93 -21.02
CA SER A 246 -27.53 -14.58 -22.18
C SER A 246 -28.68 -13.75 -22.76
N LEU A 247 -29.58 -13.24 -21.92
CA LEU A 247 -30.70 -12.41 -22.37
C LEU A 247 -30.23 -11.17 -23.14
N GLN A 248 -29.23 -10.45 -22.64
CA GLN A 248 -28.70 -9.27 -23.34
C GLN A 248 -28.00 -9.61 -24.66
N GLU A 249 -27.42 -10.80 -24.77
CA GLU A 249 -26.78 -11.26 -26.00
C GLU A 249 -27.79 -11.71 -27.04
N ASP A 250 -28.82 -12.43 -26.61
CA ASP A 250 -29.90 -12.93 -27.45
C ASP A 250 -30.75 -11.77 -28.02
N GLU A 251 -31.05 -10.77 -27.19
CA GLU A 251 -31.79 -9.56 -27.58
C GLU A 251 -30.93 -8.54 -28.34
N GLY A 252 -29.59 -8.68 -28.32
CA GLY A 252 -28.66 -7.72 -28.90
C GLY A 252 -28.70 -6.32 -28.26
N CYS A 253 -29.36 -6.17 -27.11
CA CYS A 253 -29.55 -4.90 -26.40
C CYS A 253 -29.01 -4.97 -24.96
N HIS A 254 -28.31 -3.91 -24.54
CA HIS A 254 -27.85 -3.77 -23.17
C HIS A 254 -28.87 -2.97 -22.35
N LEU A 255 -29.31 -3.50 -21.21
CA LEU A 255 -30.32 -2.90 -20.31
C LEU A 255 -29.73 -1.75 -19.48
N ALA A 256 -29.09 -0.78 -20.15
CA ALA A 256 -28.41 0.37 -19.55
C ALA A 256 -27.36 0.05 -18.45
N ASN A 257 -26.98 -1.23 -18.31
CA ASN A 257 -25.95 -1.68 -17.37
C ASN A 257 -24.60 -1.91 -18.08
N LYS A 258 -23.54 -2.13 -17.28
CA LYS A 258 -22.18 -2.33 -17.77
C LYS A 258 -21.77 -3.81 -17.81
N LEU A 259 -22.71 -4.73 -17.60
CA LEU A 259 -22.47 -6.17 -17.54
C LEU A 259 -22.12 -6.72 -18.93
N LYS A 260 -21.08 -7.54 -19.00
CA LYS A 260 -20.52 -8.14 -20.23
C LYS A 260 -19.95 -9.52 -19.92
N LYS A 261 -19.70 -10.37 -20.92
CA LYS A 261 -19.05 -11.70 -20.76
C LYS A 261 -17.88 -11.72 -19.78
N HIS A 262 -16.99 -10.72 -19.85
CA HIS A 262 -15.82 -10.62 -18.96
C HIS A 262 -16.17 -10.50 -17.46
N HIS A 263 -17.38 -10.07 -17.12
CA HIS A 263 -17.88 -9.99 -15.75
C HIS A 263 -18.29 -11.37 -15.21
N GLY A 264 -18.89 -12.23 -16.03
CA GLY A 264 -19.21 -13.62 -15.69
C GLY A 264 -17.99 -14.54 -15.74
N PHE A 265 -17.16 -14.40 -16.78
CA PHE A 265 -15.95 -15.21 -17.01
C PHE A 265 -14.67 -14.50 -16.56
N TYR A 266 -14.64 -14.10 -15.29
CA TYR A 266 -13.58 -13.24 -14.75
C TYR A 266 -12.34 -13.99 -14.23
N SER A 267 -12.19 -15.30 -14.47
CA SER A 267 -11.13 -16.13 -13.88
C SER A 267 -9.71 -15.61 -14.16
N ARG A 268 -9.45 -15.08 -15.36
CA ARG A 268 -8.18 -14.43 -15.75
C ARG A 268 -8.10 -12.95 -15.37
N GLN A 269 -9.16 -12.39 -14.79
CA GLN A 269 -9.31 -10.97 -14.46
C GLN A 269 -9.76 -10.78 -13.00
N LYS A 270 -9.46 -11.74 -12.12
CA LYS A 270 -9.81 -11.72 -10.68
C LYS A 270 -9.33 -10.45 -9.97
N MET A 271 -8.22 -9.84 -10.41
CA MET A 271 -7.66 -8.64 -9.80
C MET A 271 -8.30 -7.33 -10.28
N LYS A 272 -9.14 -7.33 -11.33
CA LYS A 272 -9.76 -6.10 -11.85
C LYS A 272 -10.94 -5.65 -10.98
N VAL A 273 -10.69 -4.70 -10.08
CA VAL A 273 -11.70 -4.09 -9.19
C VAL A 273 -12.89 -3.55 -9.98
N LYS A 274 -12.64 -2.89 -11.12
CA LYS A 274 -13.69 -2.33 -12.00
C LYS A 274 -14.76 -3.37 -12.37
N LEU A 275 -14.35 -4.60 -12.70
CA LEU A 275 -15.31 -5.66 -13.06
C LEU A 275 -16.11 -6.12 -11.85
N ALA A 276 -15.47 -6.21 -10.67
CA ALA A 276 -16.17 -6.57 -9.45
C ALA A 276 -17.23 -5.52 -9.07
N THR A 277 -16.87 -4.24 -9.12
CA THR A 277 -17.80 -3.13 -8.82
C THR A 277 -18.92 -3.00 -9.85
N GLN A 278 -18.66 -3.31 -11.13
CA GLN A 278 -19.69 -3.25 -12.18
C GLN A 278 -20.68 -4.41 -12.08
N LEU A 279 -20.20 -5.61 -11.75
CA LEU A 279 -21.06 -6.77 -11.53
C LEU A 279 -21.98 -6.55 -10.31
N LEU A 280 -21.45 -6.05 -9.21
CA LEU A 280 -22.19 -5.78 -7.97
C LEU A 280 -22.79 -4.36 -7.94
N SER A 281 -23.29 -3.88 -9.07
CA SER A 281 -23.85 -2.52 -9.19
C SER A 281 -25.36 -2.51 -9.16
N ARG A 282 -25.93 -1.39 -8.71
CA ARG A 282 -27.39 -1.16 -8.68
C ARG A 282 -28.04 -1.33 -10.05
N SER A 283 -27.40 -0.87 -11.12
CA SER A 283 -27.90 -1.03 -12.50
C SER A 283 -27.97 -2.49 -12.99
N VAL A 284 -27.30 -3.42 -12.31
CA VAL A 284 -27.38 -4.85 -12.65
C VAL A 284 -28.49 -5.54 -11.84
N SER A 285 -28.87 -4.98 -10.68
CA SER A 285 -29.93 -5.54 -9.83
C SER A 285 -31.32 -5.01 -10.16
N GLU A 286 -31.43 -3.80 -10.71
CA GLU A 286 -32.69 -3.19 -11.17
C GLU A 286 -33.06 -3.68 -12.57
#